data_AF-A0A7H4GMC2-F1
#
_entry.id   AF-A0A7H4GMC2-F1
#
_cell.length_a   1.000
_cell.length_b   1.000
_cell.length_c   1.000
_cell.angle_alpha   90.00
_cell.angle_beta   90.00
_cell.angle_gamma   90.00
#
_symmetry.space_group_name_H-M   'P 1'
#
loop_
_entity.id
_entity.type
_entity.pdbx_description
1 polymer ?
#
loop_
_entity_poly.entity_id
_entity_poly.type
_entity_poly.pdbx_seq_one_letter_code
_entity_poly.pdbx_strand_id
1 'polypeptide(L)'
;MTRLVSILAIVLLASLAQAGPPHPMHSVAGPQYGHDHHPHPRQRLARWYAGESMRQNEEARQMVCGFTGQRWALDWDMHYRWALRANPNRVYREIDQRDRHLARCRARKLREHRQPPPGRPYK
;
A
#
# COMPACT_ATOMS: atom_id res chain seq x y z
N MET A 1 25.61 -56.26 -3.20
CA MET A 1 24.77 -56.92 -4.23
C MET A 1 23.31 -56.66 -3.87
N THR A 2 22.56 -56.05 -4.80
CA THR A 2 21.11 -56.24 -5.09
C THR A 2 20.06 -55.99 -3.98
N ARG A 3 18.93 -55.28 -4.16
CA ARG A 3 18.21 -54.77 -5.35
C ARG A 3 17.17 -53.71 -4.92
N LEU A 4 16.92 -52.78 -5.85
CA LEU A 4 15.78 -51.87 -5.94
C LEU A 4 14.44 -52.64 -6.01
N VAL A 5 13.31 -52.01 -5.66
CA VAL A 5 12.13 -51.80 -6.54
C VAL A 5 11.01 -51.07 -5.78
N SER A 6 10.50 -50.05 -6.46
CA SER A 6 9.39 -49.16 -6.18
C SER A 6 8.08 -49.83 -5.83
N ILE A 7 7.27 -49.21 -4.96
CA ILE A 7 5.81 -49.24 -5.12
C ILE A 7 5.28 -47.81 -5.04
N LEU A 8 5.00 -47.30 -6.23
CA LEU A 8 4.04 -46.22 -6.49
C LEU A 8 2.68 -46.66 -5.92
N ALA A 9 2.05 -45.84 -5.09
CA ALA A 9 0.61 -45.90 -4.87
C ALA A 9 0.05 -44.48 -4.95
N ILE A 10 -0.27 -44.07 -6.17
CA ILE A 10 -1.09 -42.91 -6.49
C ILE A 10 -2.54 -43.32 -6.23
N VAL A 11 -3.22 -42.62 -5.33
CA VAL A 11 -4.69 -42.53 -5.26
C VAL A 11 -5.01 -41.05 -5.01
N LEU A 12 -5.04 -40.21 -6.05
CA LEU A 12 -6.22 -39.82 -6.85
C LEU A 12 -7.45 -39.37 -6.03
N LEU A 13 -7.75 -38.08 -6.20
CA LEU A 13 -9.08 -37.45 -6.23
C LEU A 13 -9.73 -37.05 -4.88
N ALA A 14 -9.28 -35.92 -4.33
CA ALA A 14 -10.20 -35.02 -3.65
C ALA A 14 -10.92 -34.17 -4.71
N SER A 15 -12.05 -34.70 -5.17
CA SER A 15 -12.93 -34.09 -6.15
C SER A 15 -13.74 -32.94 -5.52
N LEU A 16 -13.91 -31.89 -6.33
CA LEU A 16 -15.04 -30.94 -6.33
C LEU A 16 -14.98 -29.81 -5.30
N ALA A 17 -14.10 -28.82 -5.59
CA ALA A 17 -14.55 -27.44 -5.46
C ALA A 17 -15.84 -27.31 -6.28
N GLN A 18 -16.97 -27.16 -5.59
CA GLN A 18 -18.25 -26.86 -6.21
C GLN A 18 -18.10 -25.49 -6.90
N ALA A 19 -17.82 -25.52 -8.20
CA ALA A 19 -18.18 -24.42 -9.07
C ALA A 19 -19.69 -24.27 -8.95
N GLY A 20 -20.13 -23.18 -8.32
CA GLY A 20 -21.54 -22.83 -8.26
C GLY A 20 -22.17 -22.83 -9.66
N PRO A 21 -23.50 -22.95 -9.75
CA PRO A 21 -24.18 -22.93 -11.04
C PRO A 21 -23.77 -21.68 -11.83
N PRO A 22 -23.56 -21.77 -13.15
CA PRO A 22 -23.29 -20.60 -13.96
C PRO A 22 -24.44 -19.62 -13.78
N HIS A 23 -24.14 -18.42 -13.29
CA HIS A 23 -25.11 -17.34 -13.29
C HIS A 23 -25.61 -17.15 -14.73
N PRO A 24 -26.93 -17.06 -14.96
CA PRO A 24 -27.44 -16.79 -16.28
C PRO A 24 -26.92 -15.41 -16.71
N MET A 25 -26.04 -15.40 -17.72
CA MET A 25 -25.64 -14.17 -18.40
C MET A 25 -26.85 -13.69 -19.20
N HIS A 26 -27.71 -12.91 -18.54
CA HIS A 26 -28.66 -12.08 -19.26
C HIS A 26 -27.84 -10.96 -19.90
N SER A 27 -27.36 -11.23 -21.11
CA SER A 27 -26.90 -10.24 -22.08
C SER A 27 -28.08 -9.36 -22.46
N VAL A 28 -28.42 -8.41 -21.58
CA VAL A 28 -29.05 -7.19 -22.04
C VAL A 28 -27.92 -6.39 -22.66
N ALA A 29 -27.89 -6.34 -23.99
CA ALA A 29 -27.10 -5.38 -24.74
C ALA A 29 -27.60 -3.97 -24.37
N GLY A 30 -27.11 -3.45 -23.24
CA GLY A 30 -27.17 -2.04 -22.92
C GLY A 30 -26.19 -1.27 -23.82
N PRO A 31 -26.33 0.06 -23.93
CA PRO A 31 -25.45 0.85 -24.78
C PRO A 31 -24.00 0.57 -24.40
N GLN A 32 -23.21 0.09 -25.36
CA GLN A 32 -21.78 -0.09 -25.21
C GLN A 32 -21.14 1.29 -25.02
N TYR A 33 -21.08 1.78 -23.78
CA TYR A 33 -20.13 2.83 -23.41
C TYR A 33 -18.75 2.20 -23.23
N GLY A 34 -18.28 1.55 -24.31
CA GLY A 34 -16.92 1.07 -24.46
C GLY A 34 -16.05 2.20 -24.99
N HIS A 35 -15.75 3.17 -24.14
CA HIS A 35 -14.59 4.04 -24.33
C HIS A 35 -13.84 4.06 -23.02
N ASP A 36 -12.68 3.43 -23.02
CA ASP A 36 -11.82 3.26 -21.87
C ASP A 36 -11.70 4.57 -21.08
N HIS A 37 -12.36 4.62 -19.91
CA HIS A 37 -12.24 5.73 -18.98
C HIS A 37 -10.88 5.65 -18.28
N HIS A 38 -9.80 5.81 -19.05
CA HIS A 38 -8.50 6.09 -18.50
C HIS A 38 -8.62 7.41 -17.75
N PRO A 39 -8.45 7.43 -16.41
CA PRO A 39 -8.65 8.65 -15.66
C PRO A 39 -7.69 9.70 -16.20
N HIS A 40 -8.13 10.96 -16.32
CA HIS A 40 -7.26 12.05 -16.77
C HIS A 40 -5.92 12.02 -15.99
N PRO A 41 -4.76 12.32 -16.63
CA PRO A 41 -3.46 12.22 -15.97
C PRO A 41 -3.40 12.92 -14.60
N ARG A 42 -4.09 14.06 -14.47
CA ARG A 42 -4.23 14.81 -13.21
C ARG A 42 -4.97 14.03 -12.12
N GLN A 43 -6.05 13.32 -12.46
CA GLN A 43 -6.79 12.49 -11.52
C GLN A 43 -5.97 11.28 -11.09
N ARG A 44 -5.23 10.64 -12.00
CA ARG A 44 -4.31 9.54 -11.65
C ARG A 44 -3.23 10.00 -10.68
N LEU A 45 -2.58 11.13 -10.98
CA LEU A 45 -1.57 11.73 -10.10
C LEU A 45 -2.14 12.05 -8.72
N ALA A 46 -3.34 12.61 -8.66
CA ALA A 46 -3.98 12.94 -7.39
C ALA A 46 -4.35 11.69 -6.56
N ARG A 47 -4.86 10.63 -7.21
CA ARG A 47 -5.15 9.34 -6.53
C ARG A 47 -3.87 8.71 -5.99
N TRP A 48 -2.80 8.72 -6.78
CA TRP A 48 -1.49 8.23 -6.36
C TRP A 48 -0.97 9.01 -5.15
N TYR A 49 -0.96 10.34 -5.23
CA TYR A 49 -0.50 11.20 -4.12
C TYR A 49 -1.30 10.95 -2.83
N ALA A 50 -2.62 10.82 -2.94
CA ALA A 50 -3.47 10.57 -1.79
C ALA A 50 -3.18 9.22 -1.14
N GLY A 51 -3.03 8.15 -1.93
CA GLY A 51 -2.63 6.83 -1.43
C GLY A 51 -1.26 6.85 -0.76
N GLU A 52 -0.27 7.46 -1.40
CA GLU A 52 1.09 7.54 -0.86
C GLU A 52 1.14 8.39 0.43
N SER A 53 0.37 9.49 0.47
CA SER A 53 0.27 10.32 1.66
C SER A 53 -0.34 9.56 2.84
N MET A 54 -1.38 8.75 2.61
CA MET A 54 -1.97 7.90 3.65
C MET A 54 -0.95 6.88 4.19
N ARG A 55 -0.26 6.16 3.30
CA ARG A 55 0.78 5.18 3.67
C ARG A 55 1.88 5.81 4.53
N GLN A 56 2.38 6.97 4.10
CA GLN A 56 3.42 7.72 4.84
C GLN A 56 2.90 8.27 6.19
N ASN A 57 1.63 8.67 6.28
CA ASN A 57 1.02 9.14 7.52
C ASN A 57 0.81 8.00 8.53
N GLU A 58 0.41 6.82 8.06
CA GLU A 58 0.31 5.62 8.91
C GLU A 58 1.69 5.25 9.46
N GLU A 59 2.71 5.23 8.61
CA GLU A 59 4.09 4.98 9.03
C GLU A 59 4.56 6.00 10.10
N ALA A 60 4.26 7.28 9.89
CA ALA A 60 4.58 8.33 10.85
C ALA A 60 3.87 8.13 12.21
N ARG A 61 2.62 7.64 12.20
CA ARG A 61 1.87 7.33 13.43
C ARG A 61 2.43 6.10 14.14
N GLN A 62 2.70 5.03 13.41
CA GLN A 62 3.27 3.79 13.96
C GLN A 62 4.62 4.05 14.63
N MET A 63 5.47 4.89 14.03
CA MET A 63 6.76 5.27 14.60
C MET A 63 6.66 6.38 15.66
N VAL A 64 5.46 6.90 15.96
CA VAL A 64 5.25 8.03 16.88
C VAL A 64 6.17 9.20 16.53
N CYS A 65 6.16 9.60 15.25
CA CYS A 65 7.04 10.65 14.75
C CYS A 65 6.70 12.06 15.27
N GLY A 66 5.47 12.26 15.76
CA GLY A 66 4.97 13.54 16.27
C GLY A 66 4.54 14.54 15.19
N PHE A 67 4.34 14.10 13.95
CA PHE A 67 3.91 14.98 12.87
C PHE A 67 2.41 15.31 12.97
N THR A 68 2.05 16.56 12.71
CA THR A 68 0.68 17.09 12.90
C THR A 68 0.23 17.97 11.73
N GLY A 69 -1.03 18.40 11.77
CA GLY A 69 -1.66 19.27 10.76
C GLY A 69 -2.18 18.51 9.54
N GLN A 70 -2.86 19.24 8.64
CA GLN A 70 -3.48 18.68 7.43
C GLN A 70 -2.48 17.87 6.58
N ARG A 71 -1.22 18.30 6.52
CA ARG A 71 -0.16 17.55 5.83
C ARG A 71 -0.05 16.09 6.31
N TRP A 72 -0.24 15.83 7.60
CA TRP A 72 -0.06 14.50 8.21
C TRP A 72 -1.36 13.85 8.70
N ALA A 73 -2.53 14.34 8.27
CA ALA A 73 -3.81 13.74 8.64
C ALA A 73 -4.11 12.47 7.81
N LEU A 74 -4.70 11.46 8.45
CA LEU A 74 -5.21 10.25 7.79
C LEU A 74 -6.56 10.54 7.11
N ASP A 75 -6.53 11.37 6.09
CA ASP A 75 -7.70 11.76 5.29
C ASP A 75 -7.33 11.72 3.80
N TRP A 76 -7.75 10.67 3.11
CA TRP A 76 -7.44 10.44 1.71
C TRP A 76 -8.07 11.52 0.81
N ASP A 77 -9.32 11.92 1.08
CA ASP A 77 -10.06 12.89 0.27
C ASP A 77 -9.45 14.28 0.34
N MET A 78 -8.95 14.66 1.51
CA MET A 78 -8.21 15.91 1.68
C MET A 78 -6.91 15.90 0.85
N HIS A 79 -6.12 14.82 0.88
CA HIS A 79 -4.91 14.70 0.06
C HIS A 79 -5.23 14.71 -1.43
N TYR A 80 -6.27 13.99 -1.83
CA TYR A 80 -6.75 13.92 -3.20
C TYR A 80 -7.17 15.30 -3.72
N ARG A 81 -8.02 16.03 -2.96
CA ARG A 81 -8.46 17.39 -3.33
C ARG A 81 -7.32 18.39 -3.35
N TRP A 82 -6.30 18.23 -2.51
CA TRP A 82 -5.11 19.07 -2.57
C TRP A 82 -4.33 18.82 -3.87
N ALA A 83 -4.06 17.54 -4.21
CA ALA A 83 -3.29 17.19 -5.41
C ALA A 83 -4.04 17.52 -6.70
N LEU A 84 -5.37 17.41 -6.70
CA LEU A 84 -6.18 17.87 -7.82
C LEU A 84 -5.97 19.35 -8.11
N ARG A 85 -5.58 20.20 -7.16
CA ARG A 85 -5.39 21.64 -7.38
C ARG A 85 -3.91 22.04 -7.49
N ALA A 86 -3.01 21.21 -7.00
CA ALA A 86 -1.58 21.46 -7.08
C ALA A 86 -1.02 21.32 -8.51
N ASN A 87 0.06 22.05 -8.79
CA ASN A 87 0.90 21.79 -9.97
C ASN A 87 1.54 20.39 -9.84
N PRO A 88 1.64 19.59 -10.93
CA PRO A 88 2.24 18.25 -10.88
C PRO A 88 3.63 18.20 -10.22
N ASN A 89 4.51 19.17 -10.52
CA ASN A 89 5.85 19.23 -9.92
C ASN A 89 5.79 19.45 -8.40
N ARG A 90 4.77 20.16 -7.92
CA ARG A 90 4.56 20.36 -6.48
C ARG A 90 4.09 19.07 -5.79
N VAL A 91 3.32 18.23 -6.48
CA VAL A 91 2.88 16.94 -5.95
C VAL A 91 4.09 16.02 -5.72
N TYR A 92 4.98 15.88 -6.70
CA TYR A 92 6.20 15.09 -6.55
C TYR A 92 7.11 15.63 -5.45
N ARG A 93 7.37 16.95 -5.44
CA ARG A 93 8.17 17.60 -4.39
C ARG A 93 7.59 17.43 -2.99
N GLU A 94 6.28 17.26 -2.86
CA GLU A 94 5.65 17.04 -1.58
C GLU A 94 5.94 15.62 -1.08
N ILE A 95 5.87 14.59 -1.93
CA ILE A 95 6.29 13.23 -1.59
C ILE A 95 7.77 13.19 -1.17
N ASP A 96 8.68 13.81 -1.93
CA ASP A 96 10.11 13.84 -1.57
C ASP A 96 10.37 14.52 -0.21
N GLN A 97 9.59 15.54 0.13
CA GLN A 97 9.70 16.17 1.45
C GLN A 97 9.20 15.24 2.56
N ARG A 98 8.09 14.54 2.33
CA ARG A 98 7.52 13.58 3.28
C ARG A 98 8.47 12.41 3.53
N ASP A 99 9.10 11.89 2.49
CA ASP A 99 10.14 10.85 2.62
C ASP A 99 11.34 11.35 3.44
N ARG A 100 11.79 12.58 3.21
CA ARG A 100 12.85 13.19 4.03
C ARG A 100 12.44 13.36 5.48
N HIS A 101 11.17 13.66 5.77
CA HIS A 101 10.65 13.74 7.13
C HIS A 101 10.65 12.37 7.81
N LEU A 102 10.14 11.34 7.12
CA LEU A 102 10.13 9.97 7.60
C LEU A 102 11.54 9.42 7.83
N ALA A 103 12.47 9.66 6.90
CA ALA A 103 13.86 9.23 7.05
C ALA A 103 14.51 9.81 8.32
N ARG A 104 14.28 11.10 8.62
CA ARG A 104 14.75 11.70 9.87
C ARG A 104 14.11 11.07 11.10
N CYS A 105 12.81 10.75 11.03
CA CYS A 105 12.13 10.06 12.12
C CYS A 105 12.70 8.66 12.36
N ARG A 106 12.87 7.85 11.29
CA ARG A 106 13.50 6.52 11.36
C ARG A 106 14.88 6.58 12.00
N ALA A 107 15.72 7.53 11.56
CA ALA A 107 17.05 7.72 12.13
C ALA A 107 17.01 8.10 13.63
N ARG A 108 16.04 8.93 14.04
CA ARG A 108 15.84 9.26 15.46
C ARG A 108 15.41 8.03 16.26
N LYS A 109 14.43 7.27 15.78
CA LYS A 109 13.94 6.04 16.44
C LYS A 109 15.03 4.99 16.58
N LEU A 110 15.89 4.84 15.57
CA LEU A 110 17.04 3.95 15.63
C LEU A 110 18.04 4.37 16.72
N ARG A 111 18.31 5.68 16.87
CA ARG A 111 19.17 6.18 17.96
C ARG A 111 18.53 5.96 19.32
N GLU A 112 17.24 6.25 19.46
CA GLU A 112 16.47 6.02 20.70
C GLU A 112 16.54 4.54 21.12
N HIS A 113 16.36 3.60 20.18
CA HIS A 113 16.44 2.17 20.47
C HIS A 113 17.87 1.71 20.84
N ARG A 114 18.91 2.32 20.28
CA ARG A 114 20.31 1.97 20.57
C ARG A 114 20.81 2.54 21.89
N GLN A 115 20.21 3.63 22.37
CA GLN A 115 20.61 4.25 23.62
C GLN A 115 20.14 3.41 24.81
N PRO A 116 21.03 3.12 25.78
CA PRO A 116 20.64 2.44 26.99
C PRO A 116 19.79 3.42 27.81
N PRO A 117 18.89 2.91 28.68
CA PRO A 117 18.13 3.78 29.57
C PRO A 117 19.10 4.65 30.40
N PRO A 118 18.76 5.94 30.65
CA PRO A 118 19.57 6.81 31.48
C PRO A 118 19.87 6.14 32.84
N GLY A 119 21.15 6.08 33.22
CA GLY A 119 21.57 5.53 34.52
C GLY A 119 21.98 4.05 34.54
N ARG A 120 22.00 3.35 33.40
CA ARG A 120 22.73 2.06 33.30
C ARG A 120 24.15 2.29 32.79
N PRO A 121 25.20 2.11 33.62
CA PRO A 121 26.56 2.02 33.10
C PRO A 121 26.67 0.76 32.22
N TYR A 122 27.34 0.90 31.08
CA TYR A 122 27.81 -0.26 30.32
C TYR A 122 28.83 -0.99 31.18
N LYS A 123 28.56 -2.26 31.49
CA LYS A 123 29.56 -3.15 32.10
C LYS A 123 30.61 -3.52 31.06
#